data_AF-A0A7D7ZVH3-F1
#
_entry.id   AF-A0A7D7ZVH3-F1
#
_cell.length_a   1.000
_cell.length_b   1.000
_cell.length_c   1.000
_cell.angle_alpha   90.00
_cell.angle_beta   90.00
_cell.angle_gamma   90.00
#
_symmetry.space_group_name_H-M   'P 1'
#
loop_
_entity.id
_entity.type
_entity.pdbx_description
1 polymer ?
#
loop_
_entity_poly.entity_id
_entity_poly.type
_entity_poly.pdbx_seq_one_letter_code
_entity_poly.pdbx_strand_id
1 'polypeptide(L)'
;MPKKQLKGDKESIQKVVNNRGGAARMPPEAANNIVDEDLLGAVGGLITITDENKREYNDRVSKNVSSNIKNWLTSKGMTATLSRNRQSKKMKEEIAATKSNDKAQKYLGKNLKTYLDELFIRYVETNRTFYNQKDLEDQLSQDIKLRILKLDDMVGIPHNYGQFSSEDKSGGNKPLRIFRTTESEDWEMYQANNDIKKLLRGHGGSFGQALDYFYKSRNPPASKEIPDNTMIMFDFSNDDEDRSASRLIDYNEIIGGAEGEGPKGDRLTGKSEQNDILGESKVFSIHLGKSQDFISGKNPAVFRIAKAREDNP
;
A
#
# COMPACT_ATOMS: atom_id res chain seq x y z
N MET A 1 59.80 15.52 19.42
CA MET A 1 58.74 15.07 18.48
C MET A 1 59.31 15.17 17.07
N PRO A 2 59.25 14.11 16.25
CA PRO A 2 58.40 14.16 15.05
C PRO A 2 57.36 13.01 15.01
N LYS A 3 56.63 12.85 13.88
CA LYS A 3 55.53 11.87 13.72
C LYS A 3 55.90 10.64 12.85
N LYS A 4 55.19 9.54 13.14
CA LYS A 4 54.94 8.30 12.36
C LYS A 4 55.15 8.43 10.83
N GLN A 5 55.66 7.41 10.13
CA GLN A 5 54.94 6.15 9.82
C GLN A 5 55.88 4.95 9.58
N LEU A 6 55.34 3.74 9.73
CA LEU A 6 55.95 2.46 9.31
C LEU A 6 54.92 1.62 8.53
N LYS A 7 55.41 0.78 7.61
CA LYS A 7 54.65 -0.19 6.82
C LYS A 7 54.84 -1.61 7.38
N GLY A 8 54.01 -2.54 6.90
CA GLY A 8 54.13 -3.99 7.10
C GLY A 8 53.03 -4.58 7.98
N ASP A 9 52.59 -5.82 7.82
CA ASP A 9 52.82 -6.79 6.74
C ASP A 9 51.62 -7.75 6.62
N LYS A 10 51.47 -8.45 5.48
CA LYS A 10 50.55 -9.59 5.33
C LYS A 10 51.09 -10.62 4.32
N GLU A 11 51.64 -11.71 4.83
CA GLU A 11 51.86 -12.95 4.07
C GLU A 11 51.45 -14.19 4.87
N SER A 12 51.03 -15.22 4.15
CA SER A 12 50.98 -16.64 4.53
C SER A 12 50.08 -17.10 5.69
N ILE A 13 49.24 -18.11 5.40
CA ILE A 13 49.38 -19.50 5.88
C ILE A 13 48.42 -20.40 5.08
N GLN A 14 48.83 -21.63 4.75
CA GLN A 14 48.05 -22.64 4.02
C GLN A 14 48.60 -24.07 4.31
N LYS A 15 47.84 -25.14 3.98
CA LYS A 15 48.18 -26.60 4.05
C LYS A 15 48.23 -27.26 5.45
N VAL A 16 47.90 -28.55 5.67
CA VAL A 16 47.07 -29.57 4.92
C VAL A 16 45.91 -30.05 5.87
N VAL A 17 45.41 -31.29 6.11
CA VAL A 17 45.56 -32.74 5.74
C VAL A 17 44.14 -33.37 5.91
N ASN A 18 43.51 -34.32 5.18
CA ASN A 18 43.73 -35.14 3.95
C ASN A 18 43.78 -36.69 4.16
N ASN A 19 42.63 -37.38 4.32
CA ASN A 19 42.44 -38.86 4.20
C ASN A 19 40.93 -39.26 4.29
N ARG A 20 40.41 -40.39 3.77
CA ARG A 20 40.71 -41.19 2.54
C ARG A 20 39.66 -42.32 2.32
N GLY A 21 39.33 -42.64 1.06
CA GLY A 21 38.55 -43.84 0.64
C GLY A 21 37.03 -43.64 0.57
N GLY A 22 36.27 -44.28 -0.34
CA GLY A 22 36.60 -45.19 -1.45
C GLY A 22 35.53 -45.11 -2.56
N ALA A 23 35.71 -45.78 -3.71
CA ALA A 23 34.92 -45.51 -4.93
C ALA A 23 34.20 -46.74 -5.54
N ALA A 24 33.01 -46.49 -6.11
CA ALA A 24 32.24 -47.37 -7.01
C ALA A 24 31.53 -46.50 -8.09
N ARG A 25 30.92 -47.10 -9.13
CA ARG A 25 30.38 -46.38 -10.32
C ARG A 25 28.96 -46.84 -10.74
N MET A 26 28.25 -45.94 -11.42
CA MET A 26 27.04 -46.14 -12.27
C MET A 26 25.72 -46.51 -11.54
N PRO A 27 24.55 -46.35 -12.18
CA PRO A 27 24.09 -45.33 -13.16
C PRO A 27 22.84 -44.57 -12.61
N PRO A 28 22.13 -43.69 -13.37
CA PRO A 28 21.03 -42.89 -12.80
C PRO A 28 19.66 -43.56 -12.93
N GLU A 29 18.81 -43.47 -11.90
CA GLU A 29 17.36 -43.67 -12.04
C GLU A 29 16.56 -42.98 -10.92
N ALA A 30 15.22 -42.98 -11.06
CA ALA A 30 14.26 -42.11 -10.38
C ALA A 30 14.35 -42.03 -8.84
N ALA A 31 14.46 -40.79 -8.33
CA ALA A 31 14.08 -40.43 -6.97
C ALA A 31 12.82 -39.53 -7.02
N ASN A 32 11.64 -40.15 -6.90
CA ASN A 32 10.38 -39.42 -6.73
C ASN A 32 10.31 -38.80 -5.33
N ASN A 33 10.92 -37.63 -5.16
CA ASN A 33 10.63 -36.78 -4.01
C ASN A 33 9.24 -36.16 -4.20
N ILE A 34 8.22 -36.84 -3.68
CA ILE A 34 6.97 -36.18 -3.30
C ILE A 34 7.35 -35.13 -2.26
N VAL A 35 7.26 -33.86 -2.65
CA VAL A 35 7.36 -32.74 -1.72
C VAL A 35 5.95 -32.49 -1.20
N ASP A 36 5.74 -32.62 0.11
CA ASP A 36 4.46 -32.24 0.72
C ASP A 36 4.20 -30.74 0.50
N GLU A 37 3.23 -30.41 -0.36
CA GLU A 37 2.95 -29.03 -0.76
C GLU A 37 2.50 -28.14 0.41
N ASP A 38 1.97 -28.74 1.50
CA ASP A 38 1.58 -28.07 2.74
C ASP A 38 2.75 -27.34 3.45
N LEU A 39 4.01 -27.65 3.15
CA LEU A 39 5.18 -27.03 3.80
C LEU A 39 5.61 -25.67 3.20
N LEU A 40 5.06 -25.25 2.05
CA LEU A 40 5.34 -23.93 1.47
C LEU A 40 4.65 -22.77 2.22
N GLY A 41 3.74 -23.05 3.16
CA GLY A 41 3.01 -22.03 3.91
C GLY A 41 3.77 -21.31 5.03
N ALA A 42 5.00 -21.72 5.36
CA ALA A 42 5.66 -21.38 6.63
C ALA A 42 7.03 -20.67 6.54
N VAL A 43 7.53 -20.33 5.34
CA VAL A 43 8.78 -19.57 5.17
C VAL A 43 8.47 -18.22 4.51
N GLY A 44 8.83 -17.13 5.18
CA GLY A 44 8.53 -15.75 4.77
C GLY A 44 9.37 -15.24 3.58
N GLY A 45 9.16 -15.83 2.40
CA GLY A 45 9.71 -15.35 1.13
C GLY A 45 8.84 -14.26 0.49
N LEU A 46 9.47 -13.39 -0.31
CA LEU A 46 8.75 -12.48 -1.20
C LEU A 46 8.01 -13.30 -2.28
N ILE A 47 6.70 -13.09 -2.40
CA ILE A 47 5.89 -13.65 -3.48
C ILE A 47 6.00 -12.72 -4.69
N THR A 48 6.50 -13.24 -5.81
CA THR A 48 6.40 -12.59 -7.12
C THR A 48 5.31 -13.29 -7.93
N ILE A 49 4.41 -12.51 -8.53
CA ILE A 49 3.41 -13.06 -9.46
C ILE A 49 4.04 -13.22 -10.83
N THR A 50 3.92 -14.41 -11.42
CA THR A 50 4.46 -14.75 -12.75
C THR A 50 3.40 -15.42 -13.63
N ASP A 51 3.66 -15.57 -14.92
CA ASP A 51 2.70 -16.21 -15.84
C ASP A 51 2.44 -17.69 -15.50
N GLU A 52 3.42 -18.37 -14.91
CA GLU A 52 3.33 -19.75 -14.47
C GLU A 52 2.47 -19.89 -13.20
N ASN A 53 2.67 -19.02 -12.21
CA ASN A 53 2.06 -19.18 -10.88
C ASN A 53 0.72 -18.46 -10.69
N LYS A 54 0.39 -17.46 -11.53
CA LYS A 54 -0.78 -16.59 -11.31
C LYS A 54 -2.13 -17.30 -11.20
N ARG A 55 -2.29 -18.47 -11.83
CA ARG A 55 -3.54 -19.27 -11.72
C ARG A 55 -3.69 -19.89 -10.33
N GLU A 56 -2.63 -20.51 -9.84
CA GLU A 56 -2.57 -21.12 -8.51
C GLU A 56 -2.84 -20.06 -7.43
N TYR A 57 -2.17 -18.90 -7.51
CA TYR A 57 -2.46 -17.76 -6.65
C TYR A 57 -3.91 -17.28 -6.74
N ASN A 58 -4.50 -17.19 -7.94
CA ASN A 58 -5.87 -16.74 -8.13
C ASN A 58 -6.88 -17.66 -7.43
N ASP A 59 -6.80 -18.97 -7.64
CA ASP A 59 -7.69 -19.93 -6.98
C ASP A 59 -7.49 -19.93 -5.45
N ARG A 60 -6.22 -19.80 -4.98
CA ARG A 60 -5.84 -19.80 -3.56
C ARG A 60 -6.37 -18.57 -2.81
N VAL A 61 -6.26 -17.36 -3.38
CA VAL A 61 -6.71 -16.11 -2.73
C VAL A 61 -8.19 -15.78 -2.99
N SER A 62 -8.78 -16.30 -4.08
CA SER A 62 -10.15 -15.97 -4.53
C SER A 62 -11.19 -16.02 -3.41
N LYS A 63 -11.12 -17.05 -2.55
CA LYS A 63 -12.05 -17.24 -1.43
C LYS A 63 -11.93 -16.13 -0.37
N ASN A 64 -10.70 -15.78 0.02
CA ASN A 64 -10.43 -14.79 1.06
C ASN A 64 -10.73 -13.38 0.55
N VAL A 65 -10.29 -13.03 -0.66
CA VAL A 65 -10.62 -11.75 -1.31
C VAL A 65 -12.13 -11.62 -1.51
N SER A 66 -12.83 -12.67 -1.96
CA SER A 66 -14.30 -12.66 -2.06
C SER A 66 -14.98 -12.36 -0.72
N SER A 67 -14.48 -12.95 0.38
CA SER A 67 -14.97 -12.70 1.75
C SER A 67 -14.73 -11.24 2.17
N ASN A 68 -13.51 -10.74 1.99
CA ASN A 68 -13.12 -9.37 2.34
C ASN A 68 -13.97 -8.32 1.62
N ILE A 69 -14.20 -8.48 0.31
CA ILE A 69 -15.05 -7.55 -0.45
C ILE A 69 -16.52 -7.69 -0.05
N LYS A 70 -17.04 -8.90 0.19
CA LYS A 70 -18.42 -9.10 0.68
C LYS A 70 -18.65 -8.41 2.02
N ASN A 71 -17.72 -8.58 2.96
CA ASN A 71 -17.80 -7.98 4.30
C ASN A 71 -17.72 -6.45 4.24
N TRP A 72 -16.86 -5.89 3.38
CA TRP A 72 -16.81 -4.45 3.13
C TRP A 72 -18.13 -3.92 2.51
N LEU A 73 -18.65 -4.58 1.48
CA LEU A 73 -19.91 -4.21 0.83
C LEU A 73 -21.13 -4.24 1.77
N THR A 74 -21.15 -5.14 2.75
CA THR A 74 -22.24 -5.21 3.75
C THR A 74 -22.00 -4.34 4.99
N SER A 75 -20.78 -3.83 5.20
CA SER A 75 -20.43 -3.00 6.35
C SER A 75 -20.96 -1.55 6.24
N LYS A 76 -21.45 -1.02 7.37
CA LYS A 76 -21.76 0.41 7.67
C LYS A 76 -22.44 1.25 6.55
N GLY A 77 -23.12 0.64 5.60
CA GLY A 77 -23.87 1.35 4.55
C GLY A 77 -23.03 1.84 3.37
N MET A 78 -21.88 1.21 3.05
CA MET A 78 -21.12 1.53 1.83
C MET A 78 -21.99 1.41 0.56
N THR A 79 -22.88 0.42 0.52
CA THR A 79 -23.93 0.23 -0.49
C THR A 79 -25.02 1.31 -0.53
N ALA A 80 -25.12 2.17 0.49
CA ALA A 80 -25.95 3.38 0.48
C ALA A 80 -25.15 4.62 0.00
N THR A 81 -23.83 4.68 0.27
CA THR A 81 -22.94 5.69 -0.33
C THR A 81 -22.91 5.53 -1.85
N LEU A 82 -22.70 4.30 -2.33
CA LEU A 82 -22.73 3.97 -3.77
C LEU A 82 -24.08 4.30 -4.44
N SER A 83 -25.22 4.09 -3.75
CA SER A 83 -26.55 4.39 -4.32
C SER A 83 -26.94 5.88 -4.31
N ARG A 84 -26.28 6.70 -3.47
CA ARG A 84 -26.45 8.17 -3.45
C ARG A 84 -25.74 8.87 -4.62
N ASN A 85 -24.87 8.20 -5.36
CA ASN A 85 -24.11 8.77 -6.47
C ASN A 85 -24.98 8.97 -7.74
N ARG A 86 -25.91 9.94 -7.65
CA ARG A 86 -27.06 10.14 -8.55
C ARG A 86 -26.74 10.72 -9.94
N GLN A 87 -25.48 10.79 -10.37
CA GLN A 87 -25.15 11.32 -11.71
C GLN A 87 -25.66 10.44 -12.87
N SER A 88 -25.90 9.13 -12.65
CA SER A 88 -26.65 8.33 -13.63
C SER A 88 -28.16 8.56 -13.50
N LYS A 89 -28.78 9.18 -14.51
CA LYS A 89 -30.25 9.45 -14.58
C LYS A 89 -31.14 8.20 -14.67
N LYS A 90 -30.62 6.99 -14.42
CA LYS A 90 -31.28 5.70 -14.67
C LYS A 90 -31.73 4.89 -13.43
N MET A 91 -31.51 5.37 -12.21
CA MET A 91 -32.12 4.76 -11.01
C MET A 91 -32.83 5.79 -10.12
N LYS A 92 -34.11 6.03 -10.43
CA LYS A 92 -35.09 6.49 -9.43
C LYS A 92 -35.60 5.28 -8.66
N GLU A 93 -35.11 5.08 -7.44
CA GLU A 93 -35.80 4.35 -6.36
C GLU A 93 -34.97 4.50 -5.07
N GLU A 94 -35.62 4.56 -3.91
CA GLU A 94 -34.91 4.40 -2.63
C GLU A 94 -34.62 2.91 -2.40
N ILE A 95 -33.48 2.47 -2.91
CA ILE A 95 -32.98 1.12 -2.72
C ILE A 95 -32.52 0.98 -1.25
N ALA A 96 -33.40 0.43 -0.41
CA ALA A 96 -33.06 0.03 0.96
C ALA A 96 -31.77 -0.80 0.99
N ALA A 97 -30.94 -0.64 2.03
CA ALA A 97 -29.57 -1.16 2.06
C ALA A 97 -29.47 -2.67 1.77
N THR A 98 -30.45 -3.47 2.19
CA THR A 98 -30.56 -4.91 1.86
C THR A 98 -30.66 -5.16 0.35
N LYS A 99 -31.60 -4.52 -0.35
CA LYS A 99 -31.72 -4.59 -1.82
C LYS A 99 -30.48 -4.05 -2.56
N SER A 100 -29.68 -3.21 -1.90
CA SER A 100 -28.41 -2.71 -2.44
C SER A 100 -27.29 -3.75 -2.24
N ASN A 101 -27.22 -4.40 -1.07
CA ASN A 101 -26.31 -5.51 -0.78
C ASN A 101 -26.49 -6.68 -1.76
N ASP A 102 -27.72 -7.10 -2.03
CA ASP A 102 -27.99 -8.20 -2.98
C ASP A 102 -27.49 -7.87 -4.40
N LYS A 103 -27.72 -6.63 -4.85
CA LYS A 103 -27.22 -6.12 -6.14
C LYS A 103 -25.70 -6.07 -6.16
N ALA A 104 -25.06 -5.58 -5.09
CA ALA A 104 -23.62 -5.47 -4.99
C ALA A 104 -22.91 -6.84 -4.92
N GLN A 105 -23.46 -7.80 -4.15
CA GLN A 105 -22.96 -9.17 -4.10
C GLN A 105 -23.15 -9.90 -5.45
N LYS A 106 -24.28 -9.67 -6.13
CA LYS A 106 -24.54 -10.23 -7.48
C LYS A 106 -23.66 -9.57 -8.55
N TYR A 107 -23.25 -8.32 -8.38
CA TYR A 107 -22.25 -7.66 -9.23
C TYR A 107 -20.85 -8.22 -8.96
N LEU A 108 -20.44 -8.32 -7.70
CA LEU A 108 -19.17 -8.94 -7.30
C LEU A 108 -19.05 -10.37 -7.82
N GLY A 109 -20.07 -11.21 -7.60
CA GLY A 109 -20.07 -12.60 -8.06
C GLY A 109 -20.02 -12.78 -9.58
N LYS A 110 -20.32 -11.72 -10.36
CA LYS A 110 -20.16 -11.71 -11.82
C LYS A 110 -18.79 -11.22 -12.28
N ASN A 111 -18.19 -10.24 -11.60
CA ASN A 111 -16.99 -9.54 -12.09
C ASN A 111 -15.71 -9.91 -11.32
N LEU A 112 -15.80 -10.52 -10.12
CA LEU A 112 -14.65 -10.79 -9.26
C LEU A 112 -13.55 -11.60 -9.96
N LYS A 113 -13.92 -12.65 -10.69
CA LYS A 113 -12.92 -13.44 -11.44
C LYS A 113 -12.21 -12.59 -12.47
N THR A 114 -12.94 -11.81 -13.27
CA THR A 114 -12.38 -10.90 -14.28
C THR A 114 -11.46 -9.86 -13.65
N TYR A 115 -11.86 -9.25 -12.53
CA TYR A 115 -10.98 -8.31 -11.81
C TYR A 115 -9.72 -8.97 -11.27
N LEU A 116 -9.80 -10.19 -10.74
CA LEU A 116 -8.62 -10.95 -10.30
C LEU A 116 -7.71 -11.28 -11.48
N ASP A 117 -8.26 -11.85 -12.57
CA ASP A 117 -7.51 -12.18 -13.79
C ASP A 117 -6.78 -10.93 -14.35
N GLU A 118 -7.45 -9.78 -14.45
CA GLU A 118 -6.84 -8.50 -14.87
C GLU A 118 -5.78 -7.98 -13.88
N LEU A 119 -6.00 -8.08 -12.57
CA LEU A 119 -5.03 -7.63 -11.56
C LEU A 119 -3.78 -8.52 -11.55
N PHE A 120 -3.94 -9.84 -11.68
CA PHE A 120 -2.82 -10.76 -11.79
C PHE A 120 -2.00 -10.50 -13.07
N ILE A 121 -2.65 -10.21 -14.22
CA ILE A 121 -1.93 -9.78 -15.44
C ILE A 121 -1.12 -8.51 -15.14
N ARG A 122 -1.73 -7.46 -14.58
CA ARG A 122 -1.04 -6.21 -14.23
C ARG A 122 0.11 -6.41 -13.23
N TYR A 123 0.01 -7.40 -12.33
CA TYR A 123 1.09 -7.73 -11.38
C TYR A 123 2.25 -8.47 -12.02
N VAL A 124 2.02 -9.31 -13.05
CA VAL A 124 3.10 -9.86 -13.90
C VAL A 124 3.78 -8.72 -14.68
N GLU A 125 3.00 -7.89 -15.37
CA GLU A 125 3.50 -6.77 -16.19
C GLU A 125 4.33 -5.75 -15.39
N THR A 126 4.01 -5.55 -14.12
CA THR A 126 4.75 -4.66 -13.20
C THR A 126 5.80 -5.38 -12.33
N ASN A 127 6.05 -6.68 -12.57
CA ASN A 127 6.97 -7.53 -11.79
C ASN A 127 6.77 -7.37 -10.27
N ARG A 128 5.51 -7.41 -9.83
CA ARG A 128 5.12 -7.00 -8.48
C ARG A 128 5.44 -8.07 -7.44
N THR A 129 6.08 -7.64 -6.36
CA THR A 129 6.39 -8.47 -5.19
C THR A 129 5.50 -8.14 -3.99
N PHE A 130 5.29 -9.14 -3.14
CA PHE A 130 4.48 -9.08 -1.92
C PHE A 130 5.21 -9.77 -0.77
N TYR A 131 5.07 -9.26 0.46
CA TYR A 131 5.82 -9.77 1.61
C TYR A 131 5.34 -11.14 2.13
N ASN A 132 4.11 -11.55 1.79
CA ASN A 132 3.48 -12.83 2.12
C ASN A 132 2.08 -12.90 1.47
N GLN A 133 1.37 -14.02 1.63
CA GLN A 133 0.04 -14.19 1.04
C GLN A 133 -1.00 -13.19 1.59
N LYS A 134 -0.92 -12.77 2.86
CA LYS A 134 -1.84 -11.77 3.40
C LYS A 134 -1.63 -10.40 2.73
N ASP A 135 -0.37 -10.02 2.46
CA ASP A 135 -0.02 -8.79 1.75
C ASP A 135 -0.59 -8.76 0.31
N LEU A 136 -0.59 -9.92 -0.37
CA LEU A 136 -1.26 -10.12 -1.67
C LEU A 136 -2.80 -10.05 -1.56
N GLU A 137 -3.40 -10.75 -0.59
CA GLU A 137 -4.84 -10.76 -0.35
C GLU A 137 -5.39 -9.38 0.03
N ASP A 138 -4.66 -8.64 0.85
CA ASP A 138 -4.99 -7.27 1.27
C ASP A 138 -4.91 -6.31 0.06
N GLN A 139 -3.83 -6.35 -0.74
CA GLN A 139 -3.71 -5.52 -1.96
C GLN A 139 -4.82 -5.83 -2.97
N LEU A 140 -5.09 -7.11 -3.28
CA LEU A 140 -6.19 -7.48 -4.17
C LEU A 140 -7.54 -6.99 -3.62
N SER A 141 -7.71 -7.06 -2.30
CA SER A 141 -8.89 -6.52 -1.63
C SER A 141 -8.97 -4.99 -1.70
N GLN A 142 -7.86 -4.25 -1.67
CA GLN A 142 -7.84 -2.81 -1.93
C GLN A 142 -8.22 -2.52 -3.39
N ASP A 143 -7.53 -3.14 -4.34
CA ASP A 143 -7.64 -2.79 -5.75
C ASP A 143 -9.01 -3.14 -6.34
N ILE A 144 -9.67 -4.20 -5.85
CA ILE A 144 -11.07 -4.49 -6.20
C ILE A 144 -12.04 -3.46 -5.57
N LYS A 145 -11.79 -2.95 -4.36
CA LYS A 145 -12.58 -1.84 -3.80
C LYS A 145 -12.43 -0.58 -4.66
N LEU A 146 -11.21 -0.24 -5.07
CA LEU A 146 -10.93 0.91 -5.93
C LEU A 146 -11.66 0.81 -7.28
N ARG A 147 -11.61 -0.35 -7.95
CA ARG A 147 -12.41 -0.62 -9.17
C ARG A 147 -13.92 -0.47 -8.95
N ILE A 148 -14.45 -0.99 -7.83
CA ILE A 148 -15.88 -0.83 -7.48
C ILE A 148 -16.25 0.64 -7.21
N LEU A 149 -15.32 1.43 -6.66
CA LEU A 149 -15.46 2.87 -6.42
C LEU A 149 -15.18 3.74 -7.67
N LYS A 150 -14.76 3.13 -8.79
CA LYS A 150 -14.28 3.80 -10.03
C LYS A 150 -13.07 4.71 -9.81
N LEU A 151 -12.06 4.17 -9.13
CA LEU A 151 -10.76 4.79 -8.88
C LEU A 151 -9.65 3.94 -9.53
N ASP A 152 -9.87 3.55 -10.78
CA ASP A 152 -9.01 2.65 -11.56
C ASP A 152 -7.60 3.24 -11.81
N ASP A 153 -7.47 4.58 -11.73
CA ASP A 153 -6.20 5.30 -11.72
C ASP A 153 -5.35 5.05 -10.46
N MET A 154 -6.00 4.70 -9.34
CA MET A 154 -5.34 4.35 -8.07
C MET A 154 -5.07 2.85 -7.91
N VAL A 155 -5.56 2.00 -8.82
CA VAL A 155 -5.37 0.55 -8.75
C VAL A 155 -3.88 0.21 -8.81
N GLY A 156 -3.41 -0.59 -7.86
CA GLY A 156 -2.02 -0.99 -7.74
C GLY A 156 -1.17 -0.06 -6.87
N ILE A 157 -1.70 1.03 -6.32
CA ILE A 157 -0.97 1.80 -5.30
C ILE A 157 -0.74 0.89 -4.07
N PRO A 158 0.50 0.77 -3.53
CA PRO A 158 0.82 -0.17 -2.46
C PRO A 158 -0.03 0.00 -1.21
N HIS A 159 -0.71 -1.09 -0.82
CA HIS A 159 -1.62 -1.13 0.31
C HIS A 159 -0.87 -1.22 1.65
N ASN A 160 -1.10 -0.24 2.52
CA ASN A 160 -0.49 -0.11 3.84
C ASN A 160 -1.57 -0.21 4.94
N TYR A 161 -2.20 -1.39 5.04
CA TYR A 161 -3.31 -1.69 5.97
C TYR A 161 -2.94 -1.62 7.47
N GLY A 162 -3.46 -0.63 8.22
CA GLY A 162 -3.28 -0.51 9.68
C GLY A 162 -1.87 -0.14 10.17
N GLN A 163 -0.92 0.08 9.24
CA GLN A 163 0.50 -0.21 9.44
C GLN A 163 1.32 0.72 10.34
N PHE A 164 0.68 1.65 11.03
CA PHE A 164 1.29 2.73 11.82
C PHE A 164 0.38 3.13 12.98
N SER A 165 0.15 2.23 13.92
CA SER A 165 -0.53 2.55 15.18
C SER A 165 0.17 1.92 16.37
N SER A 166 -0.21 2.31 17.58
CA SER A 166 0.29 1.68 18.81
C SER A 166 -0.01 0.18 18.87
N GLU A 167 -1.14 -0.24 18.30
CA GLU A 167 -1.68 -1.61 18.35
C GLU A 167 -1.43 -2.44 17.07
N ASP A 168 -1.13 -1.82 15.92
CA ASP A 168 -0.77 -2.50 14.68
C ASP A 168 0.49 -1.87 14.10
N LYS A 169 1.56 -2.68 14.01
CA LYS A 169 2.89 -2.28 13.56
C LYS A 169 3.35 -3.00 12.29
N SER A 170 2.41 -3.60 11.55
CA SER A 170 2.68 -4.57 10.48
C SER A 170 3.45 -4.03 9.27
N GLY A 171 3.54 -2.70 9.08
CA GLY A 171 4.39 -2.08 8.05
C GLY A 171 5.67 -1.45 8.55
N GLY A 172 6.09 -1.73 9.80
CA GLY A 172 7.39 -1.26 10.32
C GLY A 172 8.58 -1.59 9.42
N ASN A 173 8.48 -2.66 8.63
CA ASN A 173 9.53 -3.14 7.74
C ASN A 173 9.28 -2.78 6.24
N LYS A 174 8.21 -2.04 5.93
CA LYS A 174 7.94 -1.52 4.58
C LYS A 174 8.59 -0.13 4.40
N PRO A 175 8.83 0.32 3.15
CA PRO A 175 9.17 1.71 2.87
C PRO A 175 8.08 2.68 3.36
N LEU A 176 8.46 3.79 4.00
CA LEU A 176 7.48 4.82 4.35
C LEU A 176 6.93 5.48 3.08
N ARG A 177 5.60 5.57 3.02
CA ARG A 177 4.84 6.37 2.04
C ARG A 177 3.80 7.19 2.79
N ILE A 178 3.84 8.50 2.60
CA ILE A 178 2.83 9.44 3.13
C ILE A 178 2.00 9.93 1.94
N PHE A 179 0.69 9.76 2.01
CA PHE A 179 -0.25 10.21 0.98
C PHE A 179 -0.99 11.45 1.45
N ARG A 180 -1.35 12.33 0.51
CA ARG A 180 -2.12 13.55 0.79
C ARG A 180 -3.09 13.86 -0.35
N THR A 181 -4.25 14.41 0.00
CA THR A 181 -5.09 15.20 -0.92
C THR A 181 -4.72 16.67 -0.80
N THR A 182 -4.50 17.36 -1.92
CA THR A 182 -4.15 18.78 -1.98
C THR A 182 -4.85 19.47 -3.15
N GLU A 183 -4.88 20.79 -3.21
CA GLU A 183 -5.37 21.52 -4.39
C GLU A 183 -4.39 21.36 -5.57
N SER A 184 -4.90 21.28 -6.80
CA SER A 184 -4.05 21.08 -7.98
C SER A 184 -3.07 22.25 -8.22
N GLU A 185 -3.42 23.47 -7.80
CA GLU A 185 -2.50 24.62 -7.78
C GLU A 185 -1.27 24.38 -6.90
N ASP A 186 -1.44 23.82 -5.69
CA ASP A 186 -0.32 23.48 -4.79
C ASP A 186 0.65 22.48 -5.46
N TRP A 187 0.13 21.54 -6.28
CA TRP A 187 0.93 20.62 -7.08
C TRP A 187 1.66 21.31 -8.24
N GLU A 188 0.98 22.18 -8.99
CA GLU A 188 1.58 22.92 -10.10
C GLU A 188 2.65 23.91 -9.61
N MET A 189 2.42 24.58 -8.48
CA MET A 189 3.44 25.39 -7.78
C MET A 189 4.66 24.56 -7.36
N TYR A 190 4.47 23.31 -6.91
CA TYR A 190 5.57 22.39 -6.63
C TYR A 190 6.34 22.02 -7.91
N GLN A 191 5.65 21.65 -9.00
CA GLN A 191 6.34 21.32 -10.25
C GLN A 191 7.13 22.49 -10.84
N ALA A 192 6.64 23.72 -10.68
CA ALA A 192 7.31 24.93 -11.18
C ALA A 192 8.55 25.35 -10.36
N ASN A 193 8.55 25.13 -9.04
CA ASN A 193 9.55 25.69 -8.12
C ASN A 193 10.39 24.63 -7.36
N ASN A 194 10.03 23.35 -7.45
CA ASN A 194 10.55 22.23 -6.67
C ASN A 194 10.51 22.41 -5.13
N ASP A 195 9.68 23.35 -4.63
CA ASP A 195 9.52 23.63 -3.20
C ASP A 195 8.53 22.65 -2.55
N ILE A 196 9.05 21.54 -2.03
CA ILE A 196 8.25 20.53 -1.31
C ILE A 196 7.46 21.13 -0.13
N LYS A 197 7.90 22.25 0.46
CA LYS A 197 7.21 22.83 1.63
C LYS A 197 5.82 23.39 1.29
N LYS A 198 5.53 23.70 0.02
CA LYS A 198 4.16 23.98 -0.45
C LYS A 198 3.20 22.83 -0.15
N LEU A 199 3.65 21.60 -0.41
CA LEU A 199 2.90 20.36 -0.23
C LEU A 199 2.84 19.86 1.23
N LEU A 200 3.53 20.53 2.16
CA LEU A 200 3.67 20.13 3.56
C LEU A 200 2.88 21.06 4.50
N ARG A 201 1.57 21.14 4.25
CA ARG A 201 0.54 21.85 5.04
C ARG A 201 -0.53 20.88 5.54
N GLY A 202 -1.25 21.20 6.62
CA GLY A 202 -2.36 20.36 7.11
C GLY A 202 -1.91 18.92 7.43
N HIS A 203 -2.66 17.93 6.94
CA HIS A 203 -2.49 16.51 7.24
C HIS A 203 -2.25 15.64 5.99
N GLY A 204 -1.59 14.51 6.20
CA GLY A 204 -1.42 13.42 5.25
C GLY A 204 -0.92 12.17 5.99
N GLY A 205 -1.11 10.97 5.43
CA GLY A 205 -0.95 9.74 6.20
C GLY A 205 -0.94 8.48 5.34
N SER A 206 -1.71 7.47 5.74
CA SER A 206 -1.86 6.26 4.92
C SER A 206 -2.59 6.59 3.60
N PHE A 207 -2.46 5.70 2.61
CA PHE A 207 -3.27 5.78 1.39
C PHE A 207 -4.76 5.87 1.71
N GLY A 208 -5.25 5.02 2.61
CA GLY A 208 -6.64 5.04 3.08
C GLY A 208 -7.08 6.35 3.74
N GLN A 209 -6.19 7.01 4.48
CA GLN A 209 -6.43 8.32 5.08
C GLN A 209 -6.62 9.39 4.00
N ALA A 210 -5.68 9.48 3.05
CA ALA A 210 -5.76 10.44 1.95
C ALA A 210 -6.95 10.17 1.01
N LEU A 211 -7.28 8.89 0.80
CA LEU A 211 -8.36 8.42 -0.06
C LEU A 211 -9.74 8.87 0.40
N ASP A 212 -9.99 8.92 1.72
CA ASP A 212 -11.26 9.42 2.26
C ASP A 212 -11.52 10.88 1.85
N TYR A 213 -10.52 11.76 2.00
CA TYR A 213 -10.59 13.14 1.52
C TYR A 213 -10.69 13.23 -0.01
N PHE A 214 -9.90 12.45 -0.74
CA PHE A 214 -9.90 12.48 -2.21
C PHE A 214 -11.23 12.02 -2.81
N TYR A 215 -11.80 10.93 -2.29
CA TYR A 215 -13.10 10.40 -2.72
C TYR A 215 -14.23 11.41 -2.44
N LYS A 216 -14.17 12.11 -1.31
CA LYS A 216 -15.10 13.20 -0.97
C LYS A 216 -14.96 14.41 -1.92
N SER A 217 -13.75 14.71 -2.44
CA SER A 217 -13.60 15.71 -3.51
C SER A 217 -14.06 15.24 -4.89
N ARG A 218 -13.83 13.97 -5.27
CA ARG A 218 -14.40 13.42 -6.53
C ARG A 218 -15.93 13.32 -6.49
N ASN A 219 -16.53 13.15 -5.31
CA ASN A 219 -17.97 12.90 -5.13
C ASN A 219 -18.60 13.91 -4.15
N PRO A 220 -18.63 15.22 -4.48
CA PRO A 220 -19.20 16.24 -3.62
C PRO A 220 -20.74 16.09 -3.53
N PRO A 221 -21.38 16.69 -2.51
CA PRO A 221 -22.83 16.88 -2.51
C PRO A 221 -23.27 17.62 -3.78
N ALA A 222 -24.43 17.28 -4.35
CA ALA A 222 -24.91 17.83 -5.62
C ALA A 222 -25.21 19.36 -5.63
N SER A 223 -24.98 20.06 -4.52
CA SER A 223 -25.02 21.52 -4.35
C SER A 223 -23.64 22.17 -4.26
N LYS A 224 -22.56 21.43 -4.52
CA LYS A 224 -21.18 21.90 -4.55
C LYS A 224 -20.48 21.46 -5.84
N GLU A 225 -19.56 22.28 -6.31
CA GLU A 225 -18.66 21.92 -7.40
C GLU A 225 -17.64 20.85 -6.95
N ILE A 226 -17.06 20.14 -7.92
CA ILE A 226 -15.94 19.21 -7.70
C ILE A 226 -14.69 20.06 -7.46
N PRO A 227 -14.06 20.04 -6.26
CA PRO A 227 -12.81 20.74 -6.02
C PRO A 227 -11.72 20.17 -6.95
N ASP A 228 -10.92 21.04 -7.57
CA ASP A 228 -9.77 20.59 -8.36
C ASP A 228 -8.62 20.18 -7.42
N ASN A 229 -8.79 19.00 -6.84
CA ASN A 229 -7.83 18.38 -5.93
C ASN A 229 -6.97 17.35 -6.65
N THR A 230 -5.71 17.24 -6.24
CA THR A 230 -4.77 16.20 -6.64
C THR A 230 -4.42 15.32 -5.44
N MET A 231 -4.35 13.99 -5.62
CA MET A 231 -3.68 13.10 -4.66
C MET A 231 -2.20 13.00 -4.99
N ILE A 232 -1.37 13.16 -3.97
CA ILE A 232 0.10 13.02 -4.03
C ILE A 232 0.60 11.95 -3.07
N MET A 233 1.80 11.45 -3.34
CA MET A 233 2.56 10.53 -2.49
C MET A 233 3.98 11.08 -2.27
N PHE A 234 4.42 11.12 -1.01
CA PHE A 234 5.82 11.25 -0.61
C PHE A 234 6.37 9.85 -0.34
N ASP A 235 7.35 9.41 -1.12
CA ASP A 235 7.98 8.08 -1.02
C ASP A 235 9.41 8.21 -0.48
N PHE A 236 9.67 7.57 0.65
CA PHE A 236 10.95 7.62 1.37
C PHE A 236 11.87 6.44 1.00
N SER A 237 11.50 5.62 0.01
CA SER A 237 12.33 4.51 -0.48
C SER A 237 13.65 4.93 -1.13
N ASN A 238 13.90 6.23 -1.37
CA ASN A 238 15.18 6.70 -1.90
C ASN A 238 16.28 6.87 -0.82
N ASP A 239 15.93 7.01 0.47
CA ASP A 239 16.91 7.16 1.56
C ASP A 239 17.49 5.78 1.93
N ASP A 240 18.71 5.45 1.49
CA ASP A 240 19.34 4.15 1.72
C ASP A 240 19.48 3.77 3.21
N GLU A 241 19.53 4.74 4.12
CA GLU A 241 19.68 4.48 5.56
C GLU A 241 18.32 4.41 6.28
N ASP A 242 17.30 5.17 5.86
CA ASP A 242 16.03 5.29 6.60
C ASP A 242 14.75 4.80 5.88
N ARG A 243 14.85 4.04 4.77
CA ARG A 243 13.69 3.44 4.06
C ARG A 243 12.61 2.88 5.00
N SER A 244 13.04 2.08 5.97
CA SER A 244 12.20 1.27 6.84
C SER A 244 11.36 2.16 7.75
N ALA A 245 10.04 2.13 7.59
CA ALA A 245 9.16 3.12 8.21
C ALA A 245 9.10 3.06 9.76
N SER A 246 9.54 1.94 10.36
CA SER A 246 9.86 1.83 11.80
C SER A 246 10.94 2.80 12.29
N ARG A 247 11.85 3.27 11.41
CA ARG A 247 12.84 4.30 11.75
C ARG A 247 12.17 5.67 11.78
N LEU A 248 11.52 6.05 10.67
CA LEU A 248 10.95 7.37 10.43
C LEU A 248 9.70 7.74 11.24
N ILE A 249 8.93 6.77 11.77
CA ILE A 249 7.71 7.02 12.56
C ILE A 249 7.85 6.44 13.97
N ASP A 250 7.40 7.17 15.00
CA ASP A 250 7.17 6.62 16.33
C ASP A 250 5.73 6.14 16.52
N TYR A 251 5.57 4.83 16.44
CA TYR A 251 4.32 4.09 16.58
C TYR A 251 3.67 4.24 17.95
N ASN A 252 4.44 4.53 19.00
CA ASN A 252 3.91 4.72 20.34
C ASN A 252 3.23 6.10 20.47
N GLU A 253 3.63 7.04 19.62
CA GLU A 253 3.15 8.43 19.54
C GLU A 253 2.12 8.61 18.40
N ILE A 254 1.49 7.52 17.94
CA ILE A 254 0.32 7.59 17.06
C ILE A 254 -0.94 7.31 17.89
N ILE A 255 -1.56 8.39 18.33
CA ILE A 255 -2.57 8.40 19.40
C ILE A 255 -3.97 8.62 18.80
N GLY A 256 -4.99 7.96 19.35
CA GLY A 256 -6.37 8.19 18.94
C GLY A 256 -6.88 9.57 19.37
N GLY A 257 -7.46 10.34 18.46
CA GLY A 257 -8.21 11.56 18.76
C GLY A 257 -7.41 12.87 18.91
N ALA A 258 -6.08 12.82 19.06
CA ALA A 258 -5.22 14.01 19.00
C ALA A 258 -5.14 14.58 17.55
N GLU A 259 -4.63 15.80 17.36
CA GLU A 259 -4.37 16.34 16.01
C GLU A 259 -3.08 15.82 15.35
N GLY A 260 -2.28 15.06 16.09
CA GLY A 260 -0.85 14.84 15.80
C GLY A 260 0.00 16.04 16.25
N GLU A 261 1.14 15.75 16.86
CA GLU A 261 2.15 16.76 17.21
C GLU A 261 3.14 16.94 16.05
N GLY A 262 4.29 17.58 16.32
CA GLY A 262 5.44 17.54 15.42
C GLY A 262 6.24 16.25 15.60
N PRO A 263 7.44 16.16 14.98
CA PRO A 263 8.40 15.10 15.25
C PRO A 263 8.83 15.10 16.72
N LYS A 264 9.07 13.91 17.29
CA LYS A 264 9.52 13.71 18.68
C LYS A 264 10.89 13.05 18.66
N GLY A 265 11.94 13.87 18.79
CA GLY A 265 13.27 13.49 18.32
C GLY A 265 13.24 13.28 16.80
N ASP A 266 14.04 12.34 16.30
CA ASP A 266 14.22 12.09 14.86
C ASP A 266 13.10 11.23 14.23
N ARG A 267 11.87 11.30 14.76
CA ARG A 267 10.74 10.44 14.37
C ARG A 267 9.44 11.20 14.29
N LEU A 268 8.64 10.92 13.26
CA LEU A 268 7.30 11.46 13.06
C LEU A 268 6.31 10.88 14.08
N THR A 269 5.54 11.75 14.74
CA THR A 269 4.36 11.37 15.54
C THR A 269 3.08 11.47 14.69
N GLY A 270 1.92 11.10 15.24
CA GLY A 270 0.68 11.21 14.50
C GLY A 270 -0.60 10.88 15.26
N LYS A 271 -1.63 10.61 14.47
CA LYS A 271 -3.01 10.35 14.90
C LYS A 271 -3.50 9.04 14.30
N SER A 272 -4.22 8.25 15.09
CA SER A 272 -4.99 7.10 14.60
C SER A 272 -6.40 7.53 14.19
N GLU A 273 -6.78 7.24 12.94
CA GLU A 273 -8.06 7.59 12.31
C GLU A 273 -8.80 6.33 11.80
N GLN A 274 -10.02 6.52 11.25
CA GLN A 274 -10.79 5.48 10.56
C GLN A 274 -10.98 5.88 9.11
N ASN A 275 -10.82 4.94 8.18
CA ASN A 275 -11.12 5.11 6.77
C ASN A 275 -12.44 4.41 6.45
N ASP A 276 -13.54 5.17 6.43
CA ASP A 276 -14.87 4.64 6.10
C ASP A 276 -14.96 4.17 4.64
N ILE A 277 -14.14 4.68 3.71
CA ILE A 277 -14.20 4.35 2.29
C ILE A 277 -13.73 2.92 2.00
N LEU A 278 -12.59 2.48 2.55
CA LEU A 278 -12.13 1.09 2.43
C LEU A 278 -12.54 0.21 3.63
N GLY A 279 -13.17 0.78 4.66
CA GLY A 279 -13.61 0.08 5.86
C GLY A 279 -12.46 -0.29 6.81
N GLU A 280 -11.43 0.55 6.90
CA GLU A 280 -10.19 0.27 7.62
C GLU A 280 -10.17 1.01 8.96
N SER A 281 -9.91 0.29 10.05
CA SER A 281 -9.57 0.89 11.34
C SER A 281 -8.07 1.14 11.44
N LYS A 282 -7.67 2.11 12.27
CA LYS A 282 -6.25 2.40 12.59
C LYS A 282 -5.41 2.82 11.38
N VAL A 283 -6.00 3.57 10.45
CA VAL A 283 -5.19 4.32 9.47
C VAL A 283 -4.48 5.48 10.19
N PHE A 284 -3.27 5.82 9.77
CA PHE A 284 -2.49 6.88 10.41
C PHE A 284 -2.60 8.21 9.67
N SER A 285 -2.42 9.30 10.40
CA SER A 285 -2.37 10.68 9.91
C SER A 285 -1.24 11.45 10.61
N ILE A 286 -0.51 12.25 9.86
CA ILE A 286 0.64 13.05 10.32
C ILE A 286 0.35 14.51 10.00
N HIS A 287 0.61 15.41 10.96
CA HIS A 287 0.43 16.84 10.76
C HIS A 287 1.61 17.41 9.96
N LEU A 288 1.56 17.30 8.63
CA LEU A 288 2.60 17.74 7.68
C LEU A 288 3.14 19.14 7.96
N GLY A 289 2.29 20.10 8.38
CA GLY A 289 2.72 21.43 8.77
C GLY A 289 3.67 21.49 9.98
N LYS A 290 3.44 20.67 11.02
CA LYS A 290 4.31 20.55 12.21
C LYS A 290 5.56 19.71 11.91
N SER A 291 5.47 18.82 10.92
CA SER A 291 6.56 17.93 10.47
C SER A 291 7.29 18.41 9.21
N GLN A 292 7.05 19.65 8.78
CA GLN A 292 7.48 20.17 7.47
C GLN A 292 8.99 20.10 7.28
N ASP A 293 9.77 20.60 8.24
CA ASP A 293 11.23 20.63 8.13
C ASP A 293 11.81 19.22 8.13
N PHE A 294 11.36 18.33 9.02
CA PHE A 294 11.79 16.92 9.06
C PHE A 294 11.52 16.19 7.74
N ILE A 295 10.28 16.30 7.21
CA ILE A 295 9.92 15.63 5.94
C ILE A 295 10.75 16.21 4.79
N SER A 296 10.94 17.54 4.73
CA SER A 296 11.78 18.15 3.68
C SER A 296 13.26 17.76 3.79
N GLY A 297 13.79 17.62 5.02
CA GLY A 297 15.17 17.20 5.28
C GLY A 297 15.45 15.73 4.91
N LYS A 298 14.40 14.89 4.84
CA LYS A 298 14.46 13.52 4.33
C LYS A 298 14.32 13.40 2.81
N ASN A 299 14.12 14.51 2.09
CA ASN A 299 14.10 14.58 0.63
C ASN A 299 13.35 13.43 -0.09
N PRO A 300 12.10 13.09 0.31
CA PRO A 300 11.34 12.00 -0.30
C PRO A 300 11.01 12.32 -1.77
N ALA A 301 10.93 11.29 -2.60
CA ALA A 301 10.43 11.45 -3.96
C ALA A 301 8.93 11.75 -3.95
N VAL A 302 8.50 12.76 -4.71
CA VAL A 302 7.11 13.21 -4.72
C VAL A 302 6.44 12.84 -6.05
N PHE A 303 5.34 12.11 -5.98
CA PHE A 303 4.59 11.63 -7.13
C PHE A 303 3.14 12.12 -7.08
N ARG A 304 2.60 12.53 -8.23
CA ARG A 304 1.15 12.66 -8.42
C ARG A 304 0.55 11.28 -8.65
N ILE A 305 -0.48 10.95 -7.88
CA ILE A 305 -1.23 9.69 -7.98
C ILE A 305 -2.48 9.86 -8.84
N ALA A 306 -3.25 10.92 -8.62
CA ALA A 306 -4.56 11.13 -9.27
C ALA A 306 -4.96 12.61 -9.27
N LYS A 307 -5.81 13.03 -10.22
CA LYS A 307 -6.48 14.33 -10.24
C LYS A 307 -8.00 14.12 -10.09
N ALA A 308 -8.64 14.83 -9.17
CA ALA A 308 -10.05 14.61 -8.81
C ALA A 308 -10.98 15.02 -9.96
N ARG A 309 -10.68 16.18 -10.56
CA ARG A 309 -11.22 16.60 -11.85
C ARG A 309 -10.35 15.99 -12.95
N GLU A 310 -10.88 15.00 -13.68
CA GLU A 310 -10.27 14.60 -14.94
C GLU A 310 -10.36 15.79 -15.93
N ASP A 311 -9.27 16.02 -16.65
CA ASP A 311 -9.25 17.01 -17.72
C ASP A 311 -10.03 16.43 -18.91
N ASN A 312 -11.24 16.94 -19.16
CA ASN A 312 -12.07 16.51 -20.30
C ASN A 312 -11.28 16.72 -21.62
N PRO A 313 -11.09 15.66 -22.44
CA PRO A 313 -10.66 15.81 -23.83
C PRO A 313 -11.78 16.33 -24.74
#